data_AF-A0A1M5DXG3-F1
#
_entry.id   AF-A0A1M5DXG3-F1
#
_cell.length_a   1.000
_cell.length_b   1.000
_cell.length_c   1.000
_cell.angle_alpha   90.00
_cell.angle_beta   90.00
_cell.angle_gamma   90.00
#
_symmetry.space_group_name_H-M   'P 1'
#
loop_
_entity.id
_entity.type
_entity.pdbx_description
1 polymer ?
#
loop_
_entity_poly.entity_id
_entity_poly.type
_entity_poly.pdbx_seq_one_letter_code
_entity_poly.pdbx_strand_id
1 'polypeptide(L)'
;MNSFVRLAAVVAASNLLTACELDSNNVLENLNKNRAKWENSNIDTYQFEYSKSCNCMLEDTLPRLVVVNAGQVVSQTIIESHVALPLDQVSTESIAGLFERIALEESRAKSVTVEYDPDLGYPTKIKVDISKRIADDEYTLYVSNVVNSEDLACTTEVLSGLNISIVDSSTQTAAACGVTVTATEGDFSESVDNTDVNCDDSALISMLHERPGFYTLTFEKSGYQAYQIEDFGIGQDLCHVLPRQLDVELSPQ
;
A
#
# COMPACT_ATOMS: atom_id res chain seq x y z
N MET A 1 -14.71 -87.62 -21.46
CA MET A 1 -15.49 -86.95 -22.53
C MET A 1 -16.67 -86.25 -21.86
N ASN A 2 -16.68 -84.92 -21.95
CA ASN A 2 -17.72 -83.95 -21.58
C ASN A 2 -18.06 -83.69 -20.09
N SER A 3 -17.34 -82.68 -19.59
CA SER A 3 -17.75 -81.61 -18.66
C SER A 3 -19.08 -80.93 -19.06
N PHE A 4 -19.81 -80.33 -18.10
CA PHE A 4 -20.48 -79.01 -18.13
C PHE A 4 -21.19 -78.80 -16.76
N VAL A 5 -20.48 -78.33 -15.72
CA VAL A 5 -20.43 -76.94 -15.20
C VAL A 5 -21.81 -76.29 -14.99
N ARG A 6 -22.22 -76.16 -13.72
CA ARG A 6 -23.30 -75.26 -13.27
C ARG A 6 -22.69 -73.88 -13.04
N LEU A 7 -23.12 -72.88 -13.81
CA LEU A 7 -22.75 -71.48 -13.63
C LEU A 7 -23.68 -70.86 -12.57
N ALA A 8 -23.14 -70.54 -11.39
CA ALA A 8 -23.81 -69.67 -10.42
C ALA A 8 -23.46 -68.22 -10.79
N ALA A 9 -24.45 -67.43 -11.18
CA ALA A 9 -24.29 -66.00 -11.45
C ALA A 9 -24.17 -65.25 -10.11
N VAL A 10 -22.96 -64.81 -9.78
CA VAL A 10 -22.71 -63.88 -8.67
C VAL A 10 -23.00 -62.47 -9.18
N VAL A 11 -24.08 -61.86 -8.68
CA VAL A 11 -24.37 -60.44 -8.89
C VAL A 11 -23.49 -59.64 -7.93
N ALA A 12 -22.34 -59.20 -8.40
CA ALA A 12 -21.50 -58.23 -7.69
C ALA A 12 -22.08 -56.82 -7.93
N ALA A 13 -22.87 -56.34 -6.97
CA ALA A 13 -23.30 -54.95 -6.92
C ALA A 13 -22.10 -54.07 -6.52
N SER A 14 -21.34 -53.61 -7.52
CA SER A 14 -20.29 -52.61 -7.34
C SER A 14 -20.94 -51.27 -6.99
N ASN A 15 -20.95 -50.95 -5.69
CA ASN A 15 -21.20 -49.60 -5.21
C ASN A 15 -20.03 -48.71 -5.66
N LEU A 16 -20.19 -48.05 -6.81
CA LEU A 16 -19.36 -46.91 -7.19
C LEU A 16 -19.70 -45.76 -6.24
N LEU A 17 -18.95 -45.67 -5.14
CA LEU A 17 -18.83 -44.44 -4.37
C LEU A 17 -18.21 -43.40 -5.30
N THR A 18 -19.06 -42.54 -5.88
CA THR A 18 -18.63 -41.32 -6.54
C THR A 18 -18.03 -40.42 -5.46
N ALA A 19 -16.71 -40.43 -5.31
CA ALA A 19 -16.00 -39.42 -4.57
C ALA A 19 -16.11 -38.11 -5.36
N CYS A 20 -17.00 -37.23 -4.92
CA CYS A 20 -16.97 -35.83 -5.30
C CYS A 20 -15.87 -35.19 -4.46
N GLU A 21 -14.62 -35.25 -4.94
CA GLU A 21 -13.47 -34.62 -4.29
C GLU A 21 -13.50 -33.13 -4.62
N LEU A 22 -14.14 -32.34 -3.75
CA LEU A 22 -14.20 -30.89 -3.86
C LEU A 22 -12.89 -30.27 -3.32
N ASP A 23 -12.02 -29.89 -4.25
CA ASP A 23 -10.96 -28.84 -4.35
C ASP A 23 -10.48 -28.01 -3.13
N SER A 24 -11.19 -27.99 -1.99
CA SER A 24 -10.83 -27.22 -0.79
C SER A 24 -9.53 -27.67 -0.11
N ASN A 25 -9.20 -28.97 -0.19
CA ASN A 25 -7.96 -29.50 0.37
C ASN A 25 -6.72 -28.89 -0.30
N ASN A 26 -6.81 -28.51 -1.59
CA ASN A 26 -5.68 -27.96 -2.33
C ASN A 26 -5.39 -26.51 -1.91
N VAL A 27 -6.42 -25.70 -1.64
CA VAL A 27 -6.20 -24.28 -1.32
C VAL A 27 -5.61 -24.09 0.08
N LEU A 28 -6.17 -24.76 1.10
CA LEU A 28 -5.65 -24.65 2.46
C LEU A 28 -4.25 -25.27 2.60
N GLU A 29 -3.98 -26.37 1.89
CA GLU A 29 -2.65 -26.97 1.83
C GLU A 29 -1.64 -26.01 1.18
N ASN A 30 -1.99 -25.42 0.02
CA ASN A 30 -1.13 -24.43 -0.64
C ASN A 30 -0.92 -23.18 0.22
N LEU A 31 -1.96 -22.73 0.93
CA LEU A 31 -1.86 -21.61 1.86
C LEU A 31 -0.83 -21.89 2.95
N ASN A 32 -0.97 -23.01 3.66
CA ASN A 32 -0.06 -23.38 4.74
C ASN A 32 1.37 -23.61 4.25
N LYS A 33 1.53 -24.26 3.09
CA LYS A 33 2.85 -24.48 2.47
C LYS A 33 3.57 -23.18 2.15
N ASN A 34 2.87 -22.22 1.54
CA ASN A 34 3.48 -20.96 1.14
C ASN A 34 3.65 -19.99 2.30
N ARG A 35 2.72 -20.00 3.28
CA ARG A 35 2.90 -19.32 4.57
C ARG A 35 4.17 -19.79 5.27
N ALA A 36 4.42 -21.10 5.32
CA ALA A 36 5.64 -21.64 5.91
C ALA A 36 6.91 -21.18 5.18
N LYS A 37 6.89 -21.00 3.85
CA LYS A 37 8.03 -20.41 3.12
C LYS A 37 8.29 -18.98 3.58
N TRP A 38 7.24 -18.16 3.64
CA TRP A 38 7.34 -16.78 4.07
C TRP A 38 7.86 -16.68 5.51
N GLU A 39 7.28 -17.44 6.44
CA GLU A 39 7.71 -17.44 7.85
C GLU A 39 9.17 -17.91 8.00
N ASN A 40 9.60 -18.92 7.24
CA ASN A 40 10.98 -19.41 7.26
C ASN A 40 12.00 -18.43 6.65
N SER A 41 11.57 -17.41 5.90
CA SER A 41 12.45 -16.35 5.41
C SER A 41 12.89 -15.40 6.54
N ASN A 42 12.17 -15.38 7.66
CA ASN A 42 12.41 -14.49 8.81
C ASN A 42 12.44 -12.99 8.45
N ILE A 43 11.69 -12.58 7.44
CA ILE A 43 11.56 -11.18 7.03
C ILE A 43 10.47 -10.51 7.88
N ASP A 44 10.82 -9.53 8.71
CA ASP A 44 9.87 -8.75 9.52
C ASP A 44 9.84 -7.25 9.16
N THR A 45 10.86 -6.76 8.45
CA THR A 45 10.99 -5.36 8.04
C THR A 45 11.29 -5.30 6.54
N TYR A 46 10.32 -4.80 5.78
CA TYR A 46 10.31 -4.89 4.32
C TYR A 46 9.33 -3.87 3.73
N GLN A 47 9.41 -3.66 2.41
CA GLN A 47 8.41 -2.92 1.66
C GLN A 47 7.86 -3.77 0.51
N PHE A 48 6.68 -3.42 0.02
CA PHE A 48 6.08 -4.04 -1.16
C PHE A 48 5.11 -3.09 -1.84
N GLU A 49 4.85 -3.32 -3.12
CA GLU A 49 3.80 -2.62 -3.84
C GLU A 49 2.48 -3.38 -3.71
N TYR A 50 1.41 -2.63 -3.49
CA TYR A 50 0.06 -3.14 -3.33
C TYR A 50 -0.90 -2.39 -4.24
N SER A 51 -1.82 -3.12 -4.86
CA SER A 51 -2.99 -2.50 -5.50
C SER A 51 -4.23 -3.37 -5.35
N LYS A 52 -5.40 -2.73 -5.47
CA LYS A 52 -6.70 -3.37 -5.31
C LYS A 52 -7.57 -3.06 -6.51
N SER A 53 -8.15 -4.09 -7.09
CA SER A 53 -9.20 -3.97 -8.09
C SER A 53 -10.55 -4.31 -7.43
N CYS A 54 -11.41 -3.31 -7.31
CA CYS A 54 -12.80 -3.43 -6.85
C CYS A 54 -13.64 -2.28 -7.41
N ASN A 55 -14.97 -2.38 -7.31
CA ASN A 55 -15.87 -1.24 -7.51
C ASN A 55 -15.91 -0.37 -6.24
N CYS A 56 -14.77 0.22 -5.90
CA CYS A 56 -14.52 1.03 -4.70
C CYS A 56 -14.07 2.44 -5.12
N MET A 57 -13.80 3.32 -4.16
CA MET A 57 -13.33 4.67 -4.47
C MET A 57 -11.95 4.62 -5.13
N LEU A 58 -11.65 5.61 -5.98
CA LEU A 58 -10.42 5.62 -6.77
C LEU A 58 -9.17 5.49 -5.87
N GLU A 59 -9.13 6.22 -4.76
CA GLU A 59 -8.05 6.18 -3.76
C GLU A 59 -7.77 4.77 -3.20
N ASP A 60 -8.78 3.91 -3.07
CA ASP A 60 -8.60 2.52 -2.64
C ASP A 60 -7.88 1.67 -3.69
N THR A 61 -8.02 2.03 -4.97
CA THR A 61 -7.49 1.26 -6.10
C THR A 61 -6.11 1.69 -6.55
N LEU A 62 -5.67 2.90 -6.15
CA LEU A 62 -4.37 3.43 -6.55
C LEU A 62 -3.22 2.54 -6.02
N PRO A 63 -2.25 2.18 -6.88
CA PRO A 63 -1.05 1.48 -6.46
C PRO A 63 -0.29 2.26 -5.39
N ARG A 64 0.09 1.56 -4.32
CA ARG A 64 0.77 2.15 -3.17
C ARG A 64 1.98 1.32 -2.75
N LEU A 65 3.02 2.00 -2.34
CA LEU A 65 4.16 1.41 -1.64
C LEU A 65 3.77 1.27 -0.17
N VAL A 66 3.91 0.07 0.38
CA VAL A 66 3.62 -0.24 1.77
C VAL A 66 4.93 -0.57 2.46
N VAL A 67 5.19 0.07 3.60
CA VAL A 67 6.36 -0.21 4.45
C VAL A 67 5.90 -0.92 5.71
N VAL A 68 6.55 -2.05 5.99
CA VAL A 68 6.32 -2.90 7.15
C VAL A 68 7.56 -2.86 8.03
N ASN A 69 7.38 -2.64 9.32
CA ASN A 69 8.44 -2.68 10.32
C ASN A 69 7.98 -3.58 11.47
N ALA A 70 8.83 -4.54 11.86
CA ALA A 70 8.52 -5.54 12.88
C ALA A 70 7.14 -6.22 12.67
N GLY A 71 6.82 -6.54 11.41
CA GLY A 71 5.58 -7.20 11.00
C GLY A 71 4.32 -6.29 10.92
N GLN A 72 4.43 -5.02 11.28
CA GLN A 72 3.32 -4.06 11.25
C GLN A 72 3.47 -3.08 10.09
N VAL A 73 2.36 -2.79 9.40
CA VAL A 73 2.34 -1.71 8.40
C VAL A 73 2.48 -0.38 9.13
N VAL A 74 3.55 0.36 8.81
CA VAL A 74 3.88 1.66 9.41
C VAL A 74 3.71 2.82 8.44
N SER A 75 3.69 2.56 7.14
CA SER A 75 3.46 3.58 6.12
C SER A 75 2.81 2.95 4.89
N GLN A 76 2.01 3.76 4.19
CA GLN A 76 1.55 3.48 2.85
C GLN A 76 1.53 4.79 2.05
N THR A 77 2.05 4.74 0.83
CA THR A 77 2.20 5.94 -0.01
C THR A 77 1.77 5.63 -1.43
N ILE A 78 0.91 6.48 -2.03
CA ILE A 78 0.57 6.37 -3.45
C ILE A 78 1.85 6.51 -4.28
N ILE A 79 2.14 5.52 -5.12
CA ILE A 79 3.42 5.46 -5.86
C ILE A 79 3.56 6.63 -6.82
N GLU A 80 2.49 6.97 -7.55
CA GLU A 80 2.56 8.00 -8.60
C GLU A 80 2.73 9.42 -8.04
N SER A 81 2.08 9.74 -6.92
CA SER A 81 2.01 11.11 -6.38
C SER A 81 2.82 11.32 -5.10
N HIS A 82 3.40 10.25 -4.55
CA HIS A 82 4.10 10.22 -3.26
C HIS A 82 3.24 10.69 -2.06
N VAL A 83 1.92 10.72 -2.21
CA VAL A 83 0.98 11.08 -1.14
C VAL A 83 0.91 9.95 -0.12
N ALA A 84 1.31 10.22 1.13
CA ALA A 84 1.07 9.29 2.23
C ALA A 84 -0.43 9.22 2.54
N LEU A 85 -0.93 8.02 2.84
CA LEU A 85 -2.33 7.82 3.23
C LEU A 85 -2.42 7.42 4.72
N PRO A 86 -3.28 8.06 5.52
CA PRO A 86 -3.48 7.69 6.90
C PRO A 86 -3.93 6.22 7.03
N LEU A 87 -3.28 5.47 7.93
CA LEU A 87 -3.53 4.02 8.09
C LEU A 87 -4.92 3.69 8.65
N ASP A 88 -5.56 4.65 9.32
CA ASP A 88 -6.90 4.54 9.90
C ASP A 88 -8.02 4.85 8.88
N GLN A 89 -7.71 5.59 7.82
CA GLN A 89 -8.64 5.90 6.73
C GLN A 89 -8.62 4.80 5.66
N VAL A 90 -7.43 4.32 5.29
CA VAL A 90 -7.27 3.24 4.32
C VAL A 90 -6.34 2.19 4.91
N SER A 91 -6.81 0.96 5.11
CA SER A 91 -5.96 -0.09 5.69
C SER A 91 -5.44 -1.02 4.61
N THR A 92 -4.11 -1.18 4.58
CA THR A 92 -3.45 -2.30 3.89
C THR A 92 -2.87 -3.23 4.94
N GLU A 93 -2.92 -4.54 4.70
CA GLU A 93 -2.33 -5.54 5.60
C GLU A 93 -0.89 -5.84 5.23
N SER A 94 -0.09 -6.27 6.21
CA SER A 94 1.19 -6.92 5.94
C SER A 94 0.98 -8.24 5.19
N ILE A 95 2.05 -8.84 4.69
CA ILE A 95 2.01 -10.14 3.99
C ILE A 95 1.48 -11.22 4.94
N ALA A 96 1.90 -11.18 6.21
CA ALA A 96 1.34 -12.04 7.26
C ALA A 96 -0.17 -11.82 7.43
N GLY A 97 -0.62 -10.56 7.47
CA GLY A 97 -2.05 -10.22 7.51
C GLY A 97 -2.81 -10.75 6.28
N LEU A 98 -2.23 -10.67 5.09
CA LEU A 98 -2.84 -11.23 3.88
C LEU A 98 -3.03 -12.75 3.95
N PHE A 99 -2.13 -13.49 4.60
CA PHE A 99 -2.34 -14.92 4.86
C PHE A 99 -3.52 -15.18 5.80
N GLU A 100 -3.75 -14.32 6.81
CA GLU A 100 -4.93 -14.38 7.67
C GLU A 100 -6.21 -14.01 6.92
N ARG A 101 -6.16 -12.98 6.08
CA ARG A 101 -7.27 -12.62 5.20
C ARG A 101 -7.64 -13.80 4.32
N ILE A 102 -6.70 -14.44 3.64
CA ILE A 102 -7.00 -15.59 2.78
C ILE A 102 -7.69 -16.69 3.60
N ALA A 103 -7.17 -17.04 4.78
CA ALA A 103 -7.78 -18.05 5.64
C ALA A 103 -9.22 -17.68 6.06
N LEU A 104 -9.46 -16.41 6.36
CA LEU A 104 -10.80 -15.89 6.65
C LEU A 104 -11.72 -15.99 5.43
N GLU A 105 -11.26 -15.55 4.27
CA GLU A 105 -12.06 -15.56 3.03
C GLU A 105 -12.40 -16.99 2.59
N GLU A 106 -11.47 -17.94 2.70
CA GLU A 106 -11.73 -19.37 2.44
C GLU A 106 -12.91 -19.91 3.27
N SER A 107 -13.12 -19.37 4.48
CA SER A 107 -14.20 -19.82 5.36
C SER A 107 -15.58 -19.24 5.01
N ARG A 108 -15.65 -18.13 4.26
CA ARG A 108 -16.88 -17.34 4.09
C ARG A 108 -17.24 -17.00 2.64
N ALA A 109 -16.25 -16.83 1.77
CA ALA A 109 -16.44 -16.43 0.39
C ALA A 109 -16.86 -17.63 -0.46
N LYS A 110 -17.51 -17.35 -1.60
CA LYS A 110 -17.95 -18.40 -2.50
C LYS A 110 -16.79 -19.00 -3.31
N SER A 111 -15.80 -18.19 -3.64
CA SER A 111 -14.52 -18.66 -4.16
C SER A 111 -13.40 -17.69 -3.84
N VAL A 112 -12.24 -18.28 -3.56
CA VAL A 112 -10.99 -17.59 -3.38
C VAL A 112 -9.97 -18.29 -4.28
N THR A 113 -9.13 -17.50 -4.95
CA THR A 113 -8.05 -18.01 -5.79
C THR A 113 -6.81 -17.19 -5.51
N VAL A 114 -5.71 -17.88 -5.22
CA VAL A 114 -4.46 -17.24 -4.82
C VAL A 114 -3.33 -17.70 -5.73
N GLU A 115 -2.56 -16.73 -6.22
CA GLU A 115 -1.28 -16.95 -6.86
C GLU A 115 -0.19 -16.55 -5.84
N TYR A 116 0.90 -17.31 -5.79
CA TYR A 116 1.99 -17.10 -4.83
C TYR A 116 3.31 -16.89 -5.56
N ASP A 117 4.20 -16.13 -4.93
CA ASP A 117 5.59 -16.05 -5.33
C ASP A 117 6.26 -17.44 -5.17
N PRO A 118 7.00 -17.92 -6.18
CA PRO A 118 7.57 -19.27 -6.14
C PRO A 118 8.65 -19.43 -5.08
N ASP A 119 9.39 -18.37 -4.76
CA ASP A 119 10.59 -18.41 -3.95
C ASP A 119 10.27 -18.08 -2.48
N LEU A 120 9.66 -16.93 -2.23
CA LEU A 120 9.31 -16.43 -0.90
C LEU A 120 7.92 -16.88 -0.43
N GLY A 121 7.04 -17.30 -1.35
CA GLY A 121 5.71 -17.81 -1.00
C GLY A 121 4.69 -16.76 -0.59
N TYR A 122 4.98 -15.46 -0.64
CA TYR A 122 3.95 -14.45 -0.35
C TYR A 122 2.85 -14.47 -1.44
N PRO A 123 1.59 -14.14 -1.11
CA PRO A 123 0.53 -14.05 -2.10
C PRO A 123 0.82 -12.91 -3.07
N THR A 124 0.90 -13.17 -4.37
CA THR A 124 1.10 -12.13 -5.41
C THR A 124 -0.24 -11.64 -5.97
N LYS A 125 -1.27 -12.47 -5.89
CA LYS A 125 -2.63 -12.12 -6.29
C LYS A 125 -3.66 -12.90 -5.48
N ILE A 126 -4.65 -12.21 -4.95
CA ILE A 126 -5.75 -12.80 -4.18
C ILE A 126 -7.05 -12.35 -4.83
N LYS A 127 -7.76 -13.26 -5.49
CA LYS A 127 -9.08 -13.00 -6.07
C LYS A 127 -10.15 -13.59 -5.17
N VAL A 128 -11.10 -12.76 -4.75
CA VAL A 128 -12.22 -13.15 -3.87
C VAL A 128 -13.53 -12.82 -4.57
N ASP A 129 -14.43 -13.79 -4.58
CA ASP A 129 -15.84 -13.65 -4.98
C ASP A 129 -16.67 -14.13 -3.79
N ILE A 130 -17.34 -13.18 -3.12
CA ILE A 130 -18.07 -13.44 -1.88
C ILE A 130 -19.38 -14.16 -2.22
N SER A 131 -20.09 -13.69 -3.24
CA SER A 131 -21.33 -14.27 -3.72
C SER A 131 -21.48 -14.10 -5.23
N LYS A 132 -21.46 -15.22 -5.96
CA LYS A 132 -21.78 -15.35 -7.40
C LYS A 132 -23.04 -14.65 -7.93
N ARG A 133 -23.89 -14.11 -7.06
CA ARG A 133 -25.17 -13.47 -7.40
C ARG A 133 -25.22 -11.99 -7.07
N ILE A 134 -24.21 -11.45 -6.38
CA ILE A 134 -24.15 -10.04 -6.03
C ILE A 134 -23.05 -9.44 -6.90
N ALA A 135 -23.44 -8.55 -7.80
CA ALA A 135 -22.44 -7.80 -8.55
C ALA A 135 -21.67 -6.87 -7.60
N ASP A 136 -20.39 -6.67 -7.88
CA ASP A 136 -19.51 -5.71 -7.21
C ASP A 136 -19.11 -6.09 -5.77
N ASP A 137 -19.34 -7.34 -5.36
CA ASP A 137 -18.82 -7.88 -4.09
C ASP A 137 -17.45 -8.55 -4.25
N GLU A 138 -16.99 -8.70 -5.49
CA GLU A 138 -15.70 -9.27 -5.83
C GLU A 138 -14.58 -8.24 -5.74
N TYR A 139 -13.41 -8.69 -5.30
CA TYR A 139 -12.20 -7.89 -5.34
C TYR A 139 -10.98 -8.74 -5.69
N THR A 140 -9.97 -8.08 -6.23
CA THR A 140 -8.65 -8.69 -6.44
C THR A 140 -7.58 -7.82 -5.80
N LEU A 141 -6.75 -8.43 -4.95
CA LEU A 141 -5.56 -7.81 -4.39
C LEU A 141 -4.35 -8.24 -5.21
N TYR A 142 -3.40 -7.33 -5.41
CA TYR A 142 -2.12 -7.58 -6.05
C TYR A 142 -1.00 -7.13 -5.12
N VAL A 143 0.04 -7.96 -5.03
CA VAL A 143 1.26 -7.68 -4.28
C VAL A 143 2.45 -7.99 -5.18
N SER A 144 3.38 -7.06 -5.24
CA SER A 144 4.60 -7.18 -6.06
C SER A 144 5.77 -6.46 -5.40
N ASN A 145 6.97 -6.66 -5.96
CA ASN A 145 8.17 -5.91 -5.59
C ASN A 145 8.45 -5.93 -4.08
N VAL A 146 8.35 -7.12 -3.46
CA VAL A 146 8.73 -7.29 -2.05
C VAL A 146 10.24 -7.12 -1.93
N VAL A 147 10.66 -6.17 -1.09
CA VAL A 147 12.06 -5.85 -0.82
C VAL A 147 12.29 -5.95 0.68
N ASN A 148 13.15 -6.88 1.10
CA ASN A 148 13.61 -6.98 2.48
C ASN A 148 14.57 -5.82 2.79
N SER A 149 14.45 -5.24 3.97
CA SER A 149 15.38 -4.21 4.46
C SER A 149 16.84 -4.68 4.51
N GLU A 150 17.08 -5.96 4.78
CA GLU A 150 18.44 -6.53 4.82
C GLU A 150 19.09 -6.64 3.43
N ASP A 151 18.29 -6.66 2.36
CA ASP A 151 18.77 -6.73 0.97
C ASP A 151 19.00 -5.32 0.37
N LEU A 152 18.75 -4.27 1.15
CA LEU A 152 18.78 -2.89 0.71
C LEU A 152 19.98 -2.14 1.26
N ALA A 153 20.73 -1.49 0.36
CA ALA A 153 21.82 -0.58 0.72
C ALA A 153 21.35 0.87 0.58
N CYS A 154 20.82 1.43 1.66
CA CYS A 154 20.38 2.83 1.69
C CYS A 154 21.55 3.80 1.46
N THR A 155 21.28 4.90 0.76
CA THR A 155 22.29 5.94 0.58
C THR A 155 22.42 6.78 1.85
N THR A 156 23.48 7.57 1.95
CA THR A 156 23.62 8.58 3.02
C THR A 156 23.13 9.96 2.57
N GLU A 157 22.40 10.03 1.46
CA GLU A 157 21.83 11.29 1.02
C GLU A 157 20.71 11.72 1.98
N VAL A 158 20.50 13.03 2.06
CA VAL A 158 19.43 13.60 2.87
C VAL A 158 18.43 14.20 1.89
N LEU A 159 17.25 13.61 1.80
CA LEU A 159 16.17 14.07 0.94
C LEU A 159 15.20 14.98 1.69
N SER A 160 14.76 16.05 1.03
CA SER A 160 13.66 16.90 1.51
C SER A 160 12.33 16.20 1.25
N GLY A 161 11.49 16.04 2.27
CA GLY A 161 10.16 15.47 2.12
C GLY A 161 9.23 16.36 1.31
N LEU A 162 9.40 17.68 1.38
CA LEU A 162 8.57 18.65 0.70
C LEU A 162 9.40 19.75 0.04
N ASN A 163 9.08 20.03 -1.23
CA ASN A 163 9.56 21.16 -1.99
C ASN A 163 8.37 22.00 -2.44
N ILE A 164 8.43 23.31 -2.21
CA ILE A 164 7.29 24.21 -2.40
C ILE A 164 7.68 25.32 -3.35
N SER A 165 6.82 25.56 -4.34
CA SER A 165 6.84 26.76 -5.17
C SER A 165 5.69 27.69 -4.77
N ILE A 166 5.93 29.00 -4.74
CA ILE A 166 4.92 29.99 -4.37
C ILE A 166 4.71 30.95 -5.55
N VAL A 167 3.45 31.17 -5.92
CA VAL A 167 3.05 32.19 -6.88
C VAL A 167 1.98 33.11 -6.30
N ASP A 168 1.91 34.32 -6.82
CA ASP A 168 0.82 35.26 -6.57
C ASP A 168 -0.40 34.86 -7.42
N SER A 169 -1.56 34.68 -6.80
CA SER A 169 -2.76 34.20 -7.51
C SER A 169 -3.30 35.20 -8.54
N SER A 170 -2.98 36.50 -8.40
CA SER A 170 -3.46 37.57 -9.28
C SER A 170 -2.55 37.78 -10.49
N THR A 171 -1.24 37.73 -10.31
CA THR A 171 -0.25 37.95 -11.38
C THR A 171 0.26 36.65 -12.00
N GLN A 172 0.07 35.52 -11.32
CA GLN A 172 0.60 34.20 -11.70
C GLN A 172 2.13 34.21 -11.82
N THR A 173 2.80 35.08 -11.06
CA THR A 173 4.27 35.19 -11.00
C THR A 173 4.79 34.64 -9.68
N ALA A 174 6.04 34.16 -9.70
CA ALA A 174 6.73 33.68 -8.51
C ALA A 174 6.71 34.74 -7.40
N ALA A 175 6.47 34.30 -6.17
CA ALA A 175 6.19 35.17 -5.02
C ALA A 175 6.76 34.61 -3.71
N ALA A 176 7.82 33.81 -3.78
CA ALA A 176 8.40 33.16 -2.60
C ALA A 176 9.11 34.13 -1.64
N CYS A 177 9.53 35.32 -2.08
CA CYS A 177 10.25 36.26 -1.22
C CYS A 177 9.36 36.73 -0.07
N GLY A 178 9.89 36.68 1.15
CA GLY A 178 9.20 37.10 2.38
C GLY A 178 8.09 36.16 2.83
N VAL A 179 8.00 34.94 2.29
CA VAL A 179 7.12 33.88 2.77
C VAL A 179 7.77 33.18 3.96
N THR A 180 6.96 32.95 5.00
CA THR A 180 7.23 31.99 6.07
C THR A 180 6.32 30.79 5.87
N VAL A 181 6.91 29.60 5.80
CA VAL A 181 6.17 28.33 5.78
C VAL A 181 6.44 27.57 7.06
N THR A 182 5.38 27.19 7.77
CA THR A 182 5.47 26.38 8.99
C THR A 182 4.77 25.04 8.79
N ALA A 183 5.46 23.94 9.06
CA ALA A 183 4.87 22.61 9.16
C ALA A 183 4.74 22.21 10.63
N THR A 184 3.60 21.63 11.01
CA THR A 184 3.33 21.16 12.37
C THR A 184 2.69 19.77 12.39
N GLU A 185 3.10 18.94 13.34
CA GLU A 185 2.57 17.58 13.57
C GLU A 185 2.70 17.25 15.06
N GLY A 186 1.60 17.26 15.81
CA GLY A 186 1.65 17.09 17.27
C GLY A 186 2.55 18.14 17.93
N ASP A 187 3.59 17.69 18.64
CA ASP A 187 4.58 18.56 19.28
C ASP A 187 5.71 19.02 18.33
N PHE A 188 5.78 18.46 17.12
CA PHE A 188 6.79 18.84 16.14
C PHE A 188 6.40 20.13 15.40
N SER A 189 7.39 21.00 15.17
CA SER A 189 7.27 22.18 14.32
C SER A 189 8.59 22.47 13.61
N GLU A 190 8.50 22.77 12.32
CA GLU A 190 9.59 23.29 11.49
C GLU A 190 9.09 24.55 10.78
N SER A 191 9.89 25.61 10.74
CA SER A 191 9.58 26.84 10.01
C SER A 191 10.74 27.22 9.11
N VAL A 192 10.43 27.59 7.87
CA VAL A 192 11.39 28.09 6.89
C VAL A 192 10.94 29.47 6.43
N ASP A 193 11.84 30.44 6.56
CA ASP A 193 11.64 31.83 6.16
C ASP A 193 12.48 32.14 4.92
N ASN A 194 11.85 32.53 3.81
CA ASN A 194 12.58 33.03 2.64
C ASN A 194 12.84 34.54 2.77
N THR A 195 13.73 34.91 3.69
CA THR A 195 14.11 36.31 3.95
C THR A 195 15.60 36.57 3.72
N ASP A 196 16.28 35.73 2.94
CA ASP A 196 17.70 35.91 2.65
C ASP A 196 17.94 37.23 1.86
N VAL A 197 19.19 37.71 1.89
CA VAL A 197 19.64 38.98 1.28
C VAL A 197 19.28 39.10 -0.20
N ASN A 198 19.22 37.96 -0.92
CA ASN A 198 18.83 37.93 -2.33
C ASN A 198 17.31 37.83 -2.55
N CYS A 199 16.56 37.44 -1.52
CA CYS A 199 15.10 37.26 -1.50
C CYS A 199 14.50 36.90 -2.85
N ASP A 200 14.91 35.73 -3.37
CA ASP A 200 14.52 35.29 -4.70
C ASP A 200 13.06 34.81 -4.66
N ASP A 201 12.20 35.49 -5.41
CA ASP A 201 10.79 35.13 -5.56
C ASP A 201 10.57 33.77 -6.22
N SER A 202 11.57 33.25 -6.94
CA SER A 202 11.55 31.94 -7.58
C SER A 202 12.19 30.82 -6.74
N ALA A 203 12.67 31.13 -5.53
CA ALA A 203 13.27 30.13 -4.66
C ALA A 203 12.27 29.02 -4.31
N LEU A 204 12.73 27.78 -4.41
CA LEU A 204 12.00 26.64 -3.87
C LEU A 204 12.27 26.54 -2.37
N ILE A 205 11.20 26.36 -1.60
CA ILE A 205 11.28 26.14 -0.15
C ILE A 205 11.32 24.63 0.07
N SER A 206 12.46 24.14 0.57
CA SER A 206 12.67 22.73 0.89
C SER A 206 12.64 22.50 2.40
N MET A 207 11.85 21.54 2.86
CA MET A 207 11.63 21.26 4.28
C MET A 207 11.34 19.78 4.54
N LEU A 208 11.17 19.40 5.82
CA LEU A 208 10.83 18.05 6.25
C LEU A 208 11.87 17.00 5.81
N HIS A 209 13.15 17.32 6.01
CA HIS A 209 14.26 16.48 5.61
C HIS A 209 14.23 15.14 6.35
N GLU A 210 14.16 14.03 5.60
CA GLU A 210 14.07 12.66 6.11
C GLU A 210 12.97 12.45 7.17
N ARG A 211 11.87 13.22 7.08
CA ARG A 211 10.77 13.17 8.04
C ARG A 211 9.42 12.85 7.37
N PRO A 212 8.97 11.58 7.35
CA PRO A 212 7.60 11.25 6.96
C PRO A 212 6.61 11.78 8.01
N GLY A 213 5.33 11.88 7.66
CA GLY A 213 4.30 12.30 8.61
C GLY A 213 3.11 12.98 7.95
N PHE A 214 2.19 13.46 8.79
CA PHE A 214 1.00 14.19 8.36
C PHE A 214 1.00 15.58 8.98
N TYR A 215 1.17 16.60 8.14
CA TYR A 215 1.46 17.95 8.60
C TYR A 215 0.30 18.90 8.35
N THR A 216 0.13 19.83 9.28
CA THR A 216 -0.56 21.08 8.99
C THR A 216 0.48 22.10 8.51
N LEU A 217 0.32 22.55 7.26
CA LEU A 217 1.16 23.56 6.62
C LEU A 217 0.49 24.93 6.73
N THR A 218 1.21 25.94 7.21
CA THR A 218 0.76 27.33 7.29
C THR A 218 1.69 28.21 6.48
N PHE A 219 1.12 29.08 5.64
CA PHE A 219 1.81 29.99 4.75
C PHE A 219 1.47 31.43 5.14
N GLU A 220 2.50 32.21 5.47
CA GLU A 220 2.35 33.60 5.89
C GLU A 220 3.27 34.51 5.07
N LYS A 221 2.70 35.59 4.54
CA LYS A 221 3.44 36.65 3.83
C LYS A 221 2.75 37.99 4.03
N SER A 222 3.52 39.03 4.32
CA SER A 222 2.98 40.39 4.48
C SER A 222 2.29 40.87 3.19
N GLY A 223 1.05 41.35 3.31
CA GLY A 223 0.23 41.79 2.18
C GLY A 223 -0.58 40.68 1.50
N TYR A 224 -0.49 39.45 2.00
CA TYR A 224 -1.25 38.29 1.51
C TYR A 224 -2.16 37.73 2.61
N GLN A 225 -3.20 37.01 2.19
CA GLN A 225 -4.04 36.23 3.09
C GLN A 225 -3.25 35.02 3.59
N ALA A 226 -3.33 34.73 4.89
CA ALA A 226 -2.77 33.50 5.43
C ALA A 226 -3.47 32.30 4.79
N TYR A 227 -2.69 31.29 4.42
CA TYR A 227 -3.19 30.08 3.79
C TYR A 227 -2.74 28.85 4.58
N GLN A 228 -3.59 27.84 4.65
CA GLN A 228 -3.34 26.65 5.45
C GLN A 228 -3.80 25.40 4.69
N ILE A 229 -3.00 24.33 4.80
CA ILE A 229 -3.35 22.99 4.33
C ILE A 229 -3.25 22.05 5.52
N GLU A 230 -4.33 21.34 5.80
CA GLU A 230 -4.36 20.31 6.85
C GLU A 230 -4.07 18.94 6.25
N ASP A 231 -3.59 18.02 7.09
CA ASP A 231 -3.39 16.59 6.78
C ASP A 231 -2.51 16.34 5.53
N PHE A 232 -1.45 17.13 5.36
CA PHE A 232 -0.52 16.98 4.25
C PHE A 232 0.46 15.84 4.51
N GLY A 233 0.24 14.69 3.86
CA GLY A 233 1.04 13.48 4.04
C GLY A 233 2.38 13.47 3.27
N ILE A 234 3.49 13.19 3.96
CA ILE A 234 4.81 12.87 3.41
C ILE A 234 5.08 11.38 3.58
N GLY A 235 5.26 10.68 2.45
CA GLY A 235 5.54 9.25 2.42
C GLY A 235 7.01 8.92 2.65
N GLN A 236 7.30 7.63 2.80
CA GLN A 236 8.66 7.10 2.84
C GLN A 236 8.71 5.70 2.23
N ASP A 237 9.88 5.32 1.75
CA ASP A 237 10.25 3.93 1.53
C ASP A 237 11.09 3.42 2.74
N LEU A 238 11.80 2.29 2.59
CA LEU A 238 12.66 1.76 3.64
C LEU A 238 13.89 2.63 3.96
N CYS A 239 14.30 3.51 3.05
CA CYS A 239 15.54 4.28 3.16
C CYS A 239 15.30 5.76 3.40
N HIS A 240 14.41 6.37 2.64
CA HIS A 240 14.25 7.82 2.58
C HIS A 240 12.78 8.24 2.54
N VAL A 241 12.54 9.50 2.85
CA VAL A 241 11.27 10.14 2.49
C VAL A 241 11.08 10.19 0.98
N LEU A 242 9.83 10.12 0.54
CA LEU A 242 9.42 10.27 -0.85
C LEU A 242 9.08 11.76 -1.11
N PRO A 243 9.93 12.52 -1.83
CA PRO A 243 9.74 13.96 -1.97
C PRO A 243 8.44 14.29 -2.69
N ARG A 244 7.71 15.27 -2.16
CA ARG A 244 6.52 15.86 -2.77
C ARG A 244 6.80 17.27 -3.27
N GLN A 245 6.15 17.63 -4.38
CA GLN A 245 6.10 18.98 -4.89
C GLN A 245 4.74 19.58 -4.53
N LEU A 246 4.74 20.84 -4.09
CA LEU A 246 3.53 21.59 -3.79
C LEU A 246 3.63 22.98 -4.41
N ASP A 247 2.71 23.29 -5.32
CA ASP A 247 2.55 24.62 -5.87
C ASP A 247 1.46 25.35 -5.07
N VAL A 248 1.80 26.50 -4.50
CA VAL A 248 0.88 27.30 -3.67
C VAL A 248 0.62 28.65 -4.32
N GLU A 249 -0.65 28.99 -4.46
CA GLU A 249 -1.09 30.31 -4.89
C GLU A 249 -1.49 31.15 -3.66
N LEU A 250 -0.73 32.19 -3.36
CA LEU A 250 -1.09 33.13 -2.30
C LEU A 250 -1.94 34.26 -2.86
N SER A 251 -3.03 34.58 -2.16
CA SER A 251 -3.93 35.66 -2.56
C SER A 251 -3.59 36.96 -1.83
N PRO A 252 -3.38 38.08 -2.56
CA PRO A 252 -3.22 39.39 -1.95
C PRO A 252 -4.43 39.80 -1.07
N GLN A 253 -4.19 40.65 -0.08
CA GLN A 253 -5.25 41.25 0.76
C GLN A 253 -6.06 42.34 0.05
#